data_AF-A0A1G5U1U1-F1
#
_entry.id   AF-A0A1G5U1U1-F1
#
_cell.length_a   1.000
_cell.length_b   1.000
_cell.length_c   1.000
_cell.angle_alpha   90.00
_cell.angle_beta   90.00
_cell.angle_gamma   90.00
#
_symmetry.space_group_name_H-M   'P 1'
#
loop_
_entity.id
_entity.type
_entity.pdbx_description
1 polymer ?
#
loop_
_entity_poly.entity_id
_entity_poly.type
_entity_poly.pdbx_seq_one_letter_code
_entity_poly.pdbx_strand_id
1 'polypeptide(L)'
;MYVRDDRPFGGLDPPAALFQFSPDRLGEHSERHLDGFSGVLQADAFAGFNRLYDPTRPLGPLVEAACWAHARCRFFVLADVTAKARGRLPVLGPLALAAVERIDAIFVVEREINSLEAAARLVIRRERLAPCVTELETWMRAERTRLSRHADVAKAMDYMLKCWPAFERVIHDGRICLTSNAAERALRGIALGGKAWLFAGSVPGGERAAVMYTLIQTARLNGVDLQAWLADVLARINKHPARDLDALLPWNWQQPAATQLVADAA
;
A
#
# COMPACT_ATOMS: atom_id res chain seq x y z
N MET A 1 8.15 -0.07 -5.20
CA MET A 1 7.31 -1.27 -5.36
C MET A 1 5.87 -0.83 -5.42
N TYR A 2 5.11 -1.46 -6.30
CA TYR A 2 3.70 -1.22 -6.54
C TYR A 2 2.95 -2.53 -6.31
N VAL A 3 1.74 -2.46 -5.76
CA VAL A 3 0.89 -3.63 -5.54
C VAL A 3 -0.49 -3.31 -6.08
N ARG A 4 -1.05 -4.24 -6.86
CA ARG A 4 -2.47 -4.30 -7.19
C ARG A 4 -3.07 -5.44 -6.39
N ASP A 5 -4.06 -5.14 -5.57
CA ASP A 5 -4.82 -6.14 -4.81
C ASP A 5 -6.24 -5.61 -4.60
N ASP A 6 -7.13 -6.06 -5.48
CA ASP A 6 -8.48 -5.51 -5.61
C ASP A 6 -9.52 -6.29 -4.79
N ARG A 7 -9.10 -7.42 -4.21
CA ARG A 7 -9.92 -8.27 -3.34
C ARG A 7 -10.62 -7.51 -2.20
N PRO A 8 -10.03 -6.48 -1.56
CA PRO A 8 -10.72 -5.73 -0.51
C PRO A 8 -12.00 -5.00 -0.98
N PHE A 9 -12.15 -4.67 -2.27
CA PHE A 9 -13.38 -4.12 -2.85
C PHE A 9 -14.10 -5.11 -3.79
N GLY A 10 -13.83 -6.40 -3.68
CA GLY A 10 -14.45 -7.43 -4.51
C GLY A 10 -14.01 -7.39 -5.98
N GLY A 11 -12.87 -6.78 -6.30
CA GLY A 11 -12.33 -6.84 -7.66
C GLY A 11 -11.86 -8.26 -8.02
N LEU A 12 -11.96 -8.58 -9.31
CA LEU A 12 -11.67 -9.90 -9.87
C LEU A 12 -10.25 -10.03 -10.42
N ASP A 13 -9.56 -8.90 -10.58
CA ASP A 13 -8.19 -8.87 -11.08
C ASP A 13 -7.25 -9.64 -10.13
N PRO A 14 -6.42 -10.57 -10.64
CA PRO A 14 -5.48 -11.29 -9.80
C PRO A 14 -4.50 -10.34 -9.10
N PRO A 15 -4.23 -10.52 -7.80
CA PRO A 15 -3.31 -9.65 -7.10
C PRO A 15 -1.88 -9.82 -7.63
N ALA A 16 -1.15 -8.72 -7.76
CA ALA A 16 0.21 -8.71 -8.27
C ALA A 16 1.07 -7.67 -7.54
N ALA A 17 2.37 -7.94 -7.46
CA ALA A 17 3.34 -7.00 -6.91
C ALA A 17 4.47 -6.78 -7.92
N LEU A 18 4.79 -5.52 -8.18
CA LEU A 18 5.89 -5.09 -9.03
C LEU A 18 6.96 -4.40 -8.19
N PHE A 19 8.17 -4.95 -8.19
CA PHE A 19 9.35 -4.33 -7.63
C PHE A 19 10.16 -3.73 -8.76
N GLN A 20 10.50 -2.46 -8.62
CA GLN A 20 11.45 -1.78 -9.48
C GLN A 20 12.57 -1.22 -8.62
N PHE A 21 13.79 -1.42 -9.11
CA PHE A 21 14.99 -0.96 -8.44
C PHE A 21 15.26 0.50 -8.80
N SER A 22 15.71 1.27 -7.83
CA SER A 22 16.23 2.63 -8.02
C SER A 22 17.41 2.83 -7.08
N PRO A 23 18.47 3.53 -7.51
CA PRO A 23 19.67 3.74 -6.71
C PRO A 23 19.43 4.71 -5.55
N ASP A 24 18.42 5.56 -5.66
CA ASP A 24 18.02 6.54 -4.65
C ASP A 24 16.49 6.63 -4.54
N ARG A 25 16.00 7.64 -3.81
CA ARG A 25 14.57 7.87 -3.56
C ARG A 25 14.01 9.09 -4.30
N LEU A 26 14.67 9.54 -5.36
CA LEU A 26 14.20 10.70 -6.13
C LEU A 26 12.87 10.39 -6.83
N GLY A 27 12.00 11.40 -6.93
CA GLY A 27 10.66 11.26 -7.51
C GLY A 27 10.67 10.85 -8.99
N GLU A 28 11.73 11.21 -9.73
CA GLU A 28 11.90 10.89 -11.16
C GLU A 28 11.78 9.40 -11.47
N HIS A 29 12.15 8.52 -10.52
CA HIS A 29 12.02 7.09 -10.71
C HIS A 29 10.55 6.70 -10.72
N SER A 30 9.77 7.20 -9.76
CA SER A 30 8.32 6.93 -9.72
C SER A 30 7.58 7.49 -10.93
N GLU A 31 8.01 8.64 -11.46
CA GLU A 31 7.49 9.20 -12.71
C GLU A 31 7.76 8.29 -13.90
N ARG A 32 9.02 7.84 -14.06
CA ARG A 32 9.39 6.91 -15.14
C ARG A 32 8.65 5.57 -15.03
N HIS A 33 8.55 5.04 -13.82
CA HIS A 33 7.90 3.77 -13.53
C HIS A 33 6.41 3.78 -13.87
N LEU A 34 5.74 4.91 -13.62
CA LEU A 34 4.31 5.05 -13.77
C LEU A 34 3.93 5.86 -15.01
N ASP A 35 4.85 6.17 -15.92
CA ASP A 35 4.59 7.04 -17.09
C ASP A 35 3.35 6.61 -17.90
N GLY A 36 3.19 5.30 -18.12
CA GLY A 36 2.04 4.70 -18.81
C GLY A 36 0.81 4.41 -17.94
N PHE A 37 0.83 4.76 -16.65
CA PHE A 37 -0.25 4.46 -15.70
C PHE A 37 -1.23 5.63 -15.55
N SER A 38 -2.51 5.31 -15.39
CA SER A 38 -3.55 6.24 -14.95
C SER A 38 -4.45 5.54 -13.93
N GLY A 39 -5.01 6.31 -13.00
CA GLY A 39 -5.88 5.79 -11.95
C GLY A 39 -5.45 6.22 -10.55
N VAL A 40 -5.83 5.41 -9.56
CA VAL A 40 -5.58 5.69 -8.14
C VAL A 40 -4.16 5.27 -7.75
N LEU A 41 -3.41 6.19 -7.15
CA LEU A 41 -2.17 5.87 -6.45
C LEU A 41 -2.40 6.02 -4.95
N GLN A 42 -2.45 4.89 -4.25
CA GLN A 42 -2.54 4.88 -2.79
C GLN A 42 -1.15 4.76 -2.15
N ALA A 43 -0.75 5.77 -1.39
CA ALA A 43 0.55 5.81 -0.73
C ALA A 43 0.49 6.59 0.59
N ASP A 44 1.61 6.64 1.32
CA ASP A 44 1.82 7.69 2.30
C ASP A 44 2.08 9.04 1.58
N ALA A 45 1.98 10.16 2.30
CA ALA A 45 2.24 11.49 1.75
C ALA A 45 3.75 11.75 1.51
N PHE A 46 4.43 10.84 0.83
CA PHE A 46 5.81 10.98 0.40
C PHE A 46 5.91 11.98 -0.75
N ALA A 47 6.69 13.04 -0.54
CA ALA A 47 6.80 14.15 -1.48
C ALA A 47 7.36 13.76 -2.87
N GLY A 48 8.04 12.62 -2.98
CA GLY A 48 8.54 12.11 -4.27
C GLY A 48 7.43 11.76 -5.27
N PHE A 49 6.20 11.57 -4.81
CA PHE A 49 5.04 11.30 -5.68
C PHE A 49 4.35 12.58 -6.19
N ASN A 50 4.70 13.77 -5.70
CA ASN A 50 3.95 14.99 -6.00
C ASN A 50 3.81 15.28 -7.51
N ARG A 51 4.85 15.01 -8.32
CA ARG A 51 4.80 15.21 -9.78
C ARG A 51 3.85 14.24 -10.49
N LEU A 52 3.50 13.11 -9.87
CA LEU A 52 2.50 12.19 -10.41
C LEU A 52 1.08 12.74 -10.34
N TYR A 53 0.84 13.72 -9.47
CA TYR A 53 -0.46 14.37 -9.28
C TYR A 53 -0.58 15.69 -10.05
N ASP A 54 0.44 16.04 -10.83
CA ASP A 54 0.46 17.27 -11.62
C ASP A 54 -0.51 17.16 -12.82
N PRO A 55 -1.40 18.15 -13.04
CA PRO A 55 -2.32 18.15 -14.19
C PRO A 55 -1.64 18.12 -15.56
N THR A 56 -0.37 18.53 -15.65
CA THR A 56 0.41 18.58 -16.90
C THR A 56 1.01 17.23 -17.30
N ARG A 57 0.87 16.20 -16.47
CA ARG A 57 1.33 14.84 -16.79
C ARG A 57 0.63 14.32 -18.06
N PRO A 58 1.33 13.60 -18.98
CA PRO A 58 0.77 13.24 -20.29
C PRO A 58 -0.57 12.48 -20.27
N LEU A 59 -0.77 11.61 -19.28
CA LEU A 59 -2.03 10.86 -19.07
C LEU A 59 -2.97 11.52 -18.04
N GLY A 60 -2.73 12.79 -17.73
CA GLY A 60 -3.36 13.50 -16.63
C GLY A 60 -2.80 13.12 -15.26
N PRO A 61 -3.27 13.80 -14.21
CA PRO A 61 -2.82 13.57 -12.84
C PRO A 61 -3.34 12.22 -12.34
N LEU A 62 -2.50 11.48 -11.61
CA LEU A 62 -2.97 10.34 -10.84
C LEU A 62 -3.92 10.80 -9.75
N VAL A 63 -4.88 9.94 -9.39
CA VAL A 63 -5.79 10.19 -8.27
C VAL A 63 -5.06 9.84 -6.97
N GLU A 64 -4.65 10.86 -6.24
CA GLU A 64 -3.99 10.69 -4.94
C GLU A 64 -4.96 10.12 -3.89
N ALA A 65 -4.54 9.05 -3.22
CA ALA A 65 -5.23 8.47 -2.07
C ALA A 65 -4.24 8.24 -0.92
N ALA A 66 -4.56 8.78 0.27
CA ALA A 66 -3.66 8.70 1.41
C ALA A 66 -3.92 7.45 2.27
N CYS A 67 -2.85 6.87 2.82
CA CYS A 67 -2.95 5.75 3.77
C CYS A 67 -3.28 6.23 5.19
N TRP A 68 -4.47 5.88 5.69
CA TRP A 68 -4.94 6.22 7.03
C TRP A 68 -4.16 5.53 8.14
N ALA A 69 -3.62 4.32 7.90
CA ALA A 69 -2.79 3.62 8.88
C ALA A 69 -1.47 4.37 9.18
N HIS A 70 -0.86 4.97 8.15
CA HIS A 70 0.34 5.80 8.32
C HIS A 70 0.05 7.06 9.14
N ALA A 71 -1.07 7.73 8.87
CA ALA A 71 -1.50 8.88 9.66
C ALA A 71 -1.78 8.50 11.13
N ARG A 72 -2.55 7.43 11.34
CA ARG A 72 -2.87 6.90 12.67
C ARG A 72 -1.62 6.56 13.49
N CYS A 73 -0.62 5.92 12.86
CA CYS A 73 0.62 5.52 13.52
C CYS A 73 1.35 6.72 14.16
N ARG A 74 1.33 7.89 13.50
CA ARG A 74 1.95 9.11 14.03
C ARG A 74 1.32 9.55 15.36
N PHE A 75 -0.01 9.50 15.48
CA PHE A 75 -0.70 9.82 16.73
C PHE A 75 -0.52 8.73 17.78
N PHE A 76 -0.57 7.46 17.37
CA PHE A 76 -0.40 6.33 18.28
C PHE A 76 0.96 6.35 18.99
N VAL A 77 2.05 6.62 18.27
CA VAL A 77 3.39 6.75 18.86
C VAL A 77 3.43 7.87 19.90
N LEU A 78 2.79 9.02 19.63
CA LEU A 78 2.74 10.14 20.57
C LEU A 78 1.92 9.82 21.82
N ALA A 79 0.80 9.10 21.66
CA ALA A 79 -0.01 8.63 22.76
C ALA A 79 0.75 7.62 23.65
N ASP A 80 1.42 6.64 23.04
CA ASP A 80 2.20 5.60 23.76
C ASP A 80 3.41 6.20 24.50
N VAL A 81 4.16 7.10 23.85
CA VAL A 81 5.27 7.81 24.50
C VAL A 81 4.77 8.59 25.71
N THR A 82 3.61 9.25 25.61
CA THR A 82 3.05 10.02 26.73
C THR A 82 2.59 9.10 27.87
N ALA A 83 1.98 7.96 27.55
CA ALA A 83 1.60 6.94 28.54
C ALA A 83 2.81 6.39 29.30
N LYS A 84 3.94 6.16 28.60
CA LYS A 84 5.19 5.68 29.18
C LYS A 84 5.95 6.74 29.98
N ALA A 85 5.81 8.02 29.64
CA ALA A 85 6.59 9.11 30.22
C ALA A 85 6.12 9.61 31.61
N ARG A 86 5.10 8.98 32.25
CA ARG A 86 4.59 9.31 33.60
C ARG A 86 4.66 10.82 33.95
N GLY A 87 3.96 11.67 33.19
CA GLY A 87 3.61 13.03 33.65
C GLY A 87 4.37 14.23 33.09
N ARG A 88 5.18 14.11 32.02
CA ARG A 88 5.93 15.27 31.48
C ARG A 88 5.25 16.11 30.38
N LEU A 89 4.11 15.70 29.82
CA LEU A 89 3.32 16.52 28.88
C LEU A 89 1.81 16.34 29.09
N PRO A 90 1.16 17.13 29.97
CA PRO A 90 -0.22 16.89 30.40
C PRO A 90 -1.29 17.03 29.28
N VAL A 91 -1.03 17.82 28.24
CA VAL A 91 -2.05 18.18 27.22
C VAL A 91 -1.89 17.42 25.89
N LEU A 92 -0.66 17.03 25.51
CA LEU A 92 -0.41 16.44 24.19
C LEU A 92 -0.77 14.95 24.10
N GLY A 93 -0.67 14.20 25.20
CA GLY A 93 -1.08 12.80 25.25
C GLY A 93 -2.58 12.60 25.02
N PRO A 94 -3.46 13.32 25.76
CA PRO A 94 -4.91 13.27 25.54
C PRO A 94 -5.32 13.63 24.12
N LEU A 95 -4.67 14.63 23.51
CA LEU A 95 -4.99 15.05 22.15
C LEU A 95 -4.57 14.00 21.10
N ALA A 96 -3.41 13.38 21.27
CA ALA A 96 -2.98 12.27 20.41
C ALA A 96 -3.91 11.06 20.55
N LEU A 97 -4.34 10.72 21.77
CA LEU A 97 -5.30 9.65 22.01
C LEU A 97 -6.66 9.95 21.37
N ALA A 98 -7.18 11.17 21.54
CA ALA A 98 -8.44 11.61 20.93
C ALA A 98 -8.41 11.55 19.40
N ALA A 99 -7.25 11.79 18.76
CA ALA A 99 -7.08 11.58 17.32
C ALA A 99 -7.13 10.09 16.95
N VAL A 100 -6.46 9.22 17.73
CA VAL A 100 -6.48 7.77 17.52
C VAL A 100 -7.90 7.23 17.65
N GLU A 101 -8.66 7.61 18.66
CA GLU A 101 -10.03 7.16 18.90
C GLU A 101 -10.96 7.52 17.74
N ARG A 102 -10.86 8.76 17.23
CA ARG A 102 -11.65 9.21 16.08
C ARG A 102 -11.27 8.47 14.79
N ILE A 103 -9.97 8.23 14.57
CA ILE A 103 -9.52 7.43 13.43
C ILE A 103 -9.96 5.96 13.60
N ASP A 104 -9.97 5.42 14.82
CA ASP A 104 -10.44 4.06 15.10
C ASP A 104 -11.93 3.89 14.79
N ALA A 105 -12.76 4.90 15.04
CA ALA A 105 -14.16 4.89 14.62
C ALA A 105 -14.32 4.74 13.09
N ILE A 106 -13.45 5.41 12.31
CA ILE A 106 -13.40 5.27 10.84
C ILE A 106 -13.01 3.83 10.46
N PHE A 107 -12.01 3.24 11.14
CA PHE A 107 -11.61 1.85 10.92
C PHE A 107 -12.66 0.81 11.32
N VAL A 108 -13.50 1.10 12.32
CA VAL A 108 -14.62 0.23 12.72
C VAL A 108 -15.61 0.09 11.56
N VAL A 109 -16.05 1.22 10.98
CA VAL A 109 -16.96 1.22 9.82
C VAL A 109 -16.33 0.48 8.63
N GLU A 110 -15.06 0.77 8.33
CA GLU A 110 -14.38 0.15 7.17
C GLU A 110 -14.26 -1.37 7.30
N ARG A 111 -14.07 -1.90 8.51
CA ARG A 111 -13.95 -3.34 8.75
C ARG A 111 -15.22 -4.09 8.36
N GLU A 112 -16.38 -3.49 8.56
CA GLU A 112 -17.68 -4.09 8.24
C GLU A 112 -17.95 -4.16 6.73
N ILE A 113 -17.32 -3.29 5.95
CA ILE A 113 -17.55 -3.17 4.51
C ILE A 113 -16.42 -3.76 3.65
N ASN A 114 -15.39 -4.32 4.28
CA ASN A 114 -14.32 -4.99 3.57
C ASN A 114 -14.87 -6.22 2.82
N SER A 115 -14.35 -6.47 1.62
CA SER A 115 -14.83 -7.53 0.70
C SER A 115 -16.21 -7.28 0.07
N LEU A 116 -16.90 -6.19 0.41
CA LEU A 116 -18.05 -5.73 -0.38
C LEU A 116 -17.57 -5.10 -1.69
N GLU A 117 -18.43 -5.13 -2.70
CA GLU A 117 -18.18 -4.43 -3.97
C GLU A 117 -18.01 -2.92 -3.76
N ALA A 118 -17.21 -2.28 -4.61
CA ALA A 118 -16.92 -0.85 -4.53
C ALA A 118 -18.18 0.04 -4.43
N ALA A 119 -19.24 -0.29 -5.16
CA ALA A 119 -20.50 0.46 -5.11
C ALA A 119 -21.18 0.39 -3.73
N ALA A 120 -21.26 -0.81 -3.14
CA ALA A 120 -21.84 -1.02 -1.81
C ALA A 120 -21.01 -0.35 -0.71
N ARG A 121 -19.67 -0.42 -0.82
CA ARG A 121 -18.76 0.32 0.06
C ARG A 121 -19.05 1.81 0.02
N LEU A 122 -19.24 2.39 -1.17
CA LEU A 122 -19.46 3.82 -1.33
C LEU A 122 -20.78 4.30 -0.69
N VAL A 123 -21.85 3.51 -0.79
CA VAL A 123 -23.14 3.83 -0.13
C VAL A 123 -22.94 3.93 1.39
N ILE A 124 -22.35 2.90 1.99
CA ILE A 124 -22.14 2.85 3.44
C ILE A 124 -21.18 3.96 3.89
N ARG A 125 -20.15 4.26 3.10
CA ARG A 125 -19.21 5.32 3.41
C ARG A 125 -19.86 6.70 3.42
N ARG A 126 -20.76 6.99 2.48
CA ARG A 126 -21.49 8.27 2.48
C ARG A 126 -22.36 8.45 3.71
N GLU A 127 -23.01 7.37 4.16
CA GLU A 127 -23.91 7.42 5.31
C GLU A 127 -23.18 7.43 6.66
N ARG A 128 -22.14 6.60 6.79
CA ARG A 128 -21.51 6.30 8.10
C ARG A 128 -20.07 6.79 8.23
N LEU A 129 -19.28 6.75 7.15
CA LEU A 129 -17.86 7.13 7.20
C LEU A 129 -17.65 8.63 7.04
N ALA A 130 -18.39 9.26 6.11
CA ALA A 130 -18.27 10.68 5.79
C ALA A 130 -18.50 11.59 7.01
N PRO A 131 -19.52 11.37 7.87
CA PRO A 131 -19.69 12.16 9.09
C PRO A 131 -18.47 12.07 10.03
N CYS A 132 -17.89 10.87 10.21
CA CYS A 132 -16.70 10.68 11.04
C CYS A 132 -15.47 11.40 10.46
N VAL A 133 -15.29 11.37 9.14
CA VAL A 133 -14.20 12.08 8.45
C VAL A 133 -14.36 13.59 8.62
N THR A 134 -15.56 14.14 8.39
CA THR A 134 -15.84 15.58 8.55
C THR A 134 -15.68 16.04 10.00
N GLU A 135 -16.14 15.26 10.97
CA GLU A 135 -15.94 15.56 12.39
C GLU A 135 -14.45 15.60 12.74
N LEU A 136 -13.67 14.60 12.28
CA LEU A 136 -12.23 14.54 12.51
C LEU A 136 -11.51 15.76 11.91
N GLU A 137 -11.86 16.16 10.68
CA GLU A 137 -11.28 17.33 10.04
C GLU A 137 -11.54 18.60 10.86
N THR A 138 -12.81 18.81 11.21
CA THR A 138 -13.28 20.00 11.93
C THR A 138 -12.58 20.11 13.27
N TRP A 139 -12.51 18.99 14.00
CA TRP A 139 -11.81 18.90 15.27
C TRP A 139 -10.30 19.14 15.11
N MET A 140 -9.63 18.51 14.13
CA MET A 140 -8.19 18.72 13.91
C MET A 140 -7.88 20.18 13.57
N ARG A 141 -8.68 20.82 12.72
CA ARG A 141 -8.51 22.24 12.37
C ARG A 141 -8.68 23.14 13.59
N ALA A 142 -9.71 22.90 14.42
CA ALA A 142 -9.95 23.67 15.63
C ALA A 142 -8.78 23.54 16.63
N GLU A 143 -8.37 22.31 16.94
CA GLU A 143 -7.28 22.05 17.89
C GLU A 143 -5.95 22.58 17.38
N ARG A 144 -5.69 22.47 16.06
CA ARG A 144 -4.45 22.96 15.45
C ARG A 144 -4.21 24.45 15.66
N THR A 145 -5.26 25.28 15.74
CA THR A 145 -5.15 26.73 16.00
C THR A 145 -4.63 27.05 17.41
N ARG A 146 -4.81 26.12 18.35
CA ARG A 146 -4.45 26.26 19.77
C ARG A 146 -3.05 25.76 20.07
N LEU A 147 -2.38 25.14 19.11
CA LEU A 147 -1.08 24.50 19.28
C LEU A 147 0.05 25.33 18.69
N SER A 148 1.19 25.32 19.39
CA SER A 148 2.45 25.76 18.81
C SER A 148 2.81 24.91 17.60
N ARG A 149 3.33 25.55 16.54
CA ARG A 149 3.88 24.87 15.35
C ARG A 149 4.99 23.84 15.68
N HIS A 150 5.61 23.96 16.85
CA HIS A 150 6.68 23.08 17.28
C HIS A 150 6.18 21.82 18.02
N ALA A 151 4.90 21.77 18.42
CA ALA A 151 4.33 20.61 19.10
C ALA A 151 4.26 19.40 18.16
N ASP A 152 4.66 18.22 18.64
CA ASP A 152 4.70 17.03 17.78
C ASP A 152 3.30 16.58 17.33
N VAL A 153 2.27 16.77 18.17
CA VAL A 153 0.88 16.53 17.77
C VAL A 153 0.44 17.50 16.68
N ALA A 154 0.89 18.76 16.72
CA ALA A 154 0.61 19.73 15.65
C ALA A 154 1.25 19.29 14.33
N LYS A 155 2.48 18.77 14.35
CA LYS A 155 3.14 18.19 13.16
C LYS A 155 2.36 16.98 12.60
N ALA A 156 1.80 16.14 13.46
CA ALA A 156 0.97 15.00 13.06
C ALA A 156 -0.37 15.45 12.45
N MET A 157 -1.01 16.49 13.00
CA MET A 157 -2.19 17.11 12.41
C MET A 157 -1.87 17.76 11.06
N ASP A 158 -0.78 18.52 10.96
CA ASP A 158 -0.34 19.17 9.72
C ASP A 158 -0.05 18.15 8.61
N TYR A 159 0.45 16.97 8.96
CA TYR A 159 0.64 15.87 8.01
C TYR A 159 -0.68 15.48 7.31
N MET A 160 -1.78 15.35 8.05
CA MET A 160 -3.08 15.03 7.46
C MET A 160 -3.71 16.26 6.78
N LEU A 161 -3.73 17.41 7.46
CA LEU A 161 -4.42 18.61 6.99
C LEU A 161 -3.83 19.17 5.69
N LYS A 162 -2.53 18.99 5.46
CA LYS A 162 -1.86 19.43 4.22
C LYS A 162 -2.37 18.69 2.97
N CYS A 163 -2.75 17.42 3.11
CA CYS A 163 -3.26 16.60 2.00
C CYS A 163 -4.63 15.98 2.34
N TRP A 164 -5.47 16.72 3.07
CA TRP A 164 -6.80 16.24 3.47
C TRP A 164 -7.65 15.71 2.30
N PRO A 165 -7.65 16.35 1.10
CA PRO A 165 -8.38 15.82 -0.06
C PRO A 165 -7.99 14.39 -0.48
N ALA A 166 -6.76 13.96 -0.17
CA ALA A 166 -6.30 12.59 -0.43
C ALA A 166 -6.79 11.60 0.63
N PHE A 167 -6.96 12.04 1.88
CA PHE A 167 -7.54 11.23 2.96
C PHE A 167 -9.04 11.03 2.77
N GLU A 168 -9.77 12.11 2.47
CA GLU A 168 -11.23 12.05 2.32
C GLU A 168 -11.66 11.30 1.06
N ARG A 169 -10.79 11.16 0.05
CA ARG A 169 -11.10 10.51 -1.24
C ARG A 169 -11.78 9.15 -1.09
N VAL A 170 -11.47 8.41 -0.03
CA VAL A 170 -12.07 7.12 0.31
C VAL A 170 -13.61 7.18 0.38
N ILE A 171 -14.21 8.30 0.77
CA ILE A 171 -15.67 8.49 0.85
C ILE A 171 -16.30 8.81 -0.52
N HIS A 172 -15.48 9.05 -1.54
CA HIS A 172 -15.91 9.36 -2.91
C HIS A 172 -15.63 8.21 -3.90
N ASP A 173 -14.72 7.30 -3.58
CA ASP A 173 -14.38 6.15 -4.42
C ASP A 173 -14.30 4.85 -3.59
N GLY A 174 -15.21 3.92 -3.87
CA GLY A 174 -15.32 2.63 -3.17
C GLY A 174 -14.16 1.66 -3.40
N ARG A 175 -13.30 1.91 -4.40
CA ARG A 175 -12.11 1.09 -4.71
C ARG A 175 -10.94 1.41 -3.78
N ILE A 176 -10.91 2.62 -3.22
CA ILE A 176 -9.85 3.04 -2.31
C ILE A 176 -10.00 2.31 -0.99
N CYS A 177 -8.93 1.66 -0.53
CA CYS A 177 -8.88 1.07 0.80
C CYS A 177 -8.43 2.13 1.83
N LEU A 178 -8.75 1.97 3.12
CA LEU A 178 -8.15 2.86 4.13
C LEU A 178 -6.62 2.67 4.27
N THR A 179 -6.08 1.53 3.86
CA THR A 179 -4.66 1.19 4.08
C THR A 179 -3.97 0.68 2.83
N SER A 180 -2.69 1.07 2.68
CA SER A 180 -1.72 0.49 1.74
C SER A 180 -1.04 -0.78 2.29
N ASN A 181 -1.63 -1.47 3.27
CA ASN A 181 -0.96 -2.55 4.00
C ASN A 181 -0.50 -3.71 3.10
N ALA A 182 -1.12 -3.92 1.93
CA ALA A 182 -0.67 -4.92 0.96
C ALA A 182 0.75 -4.60 0.46
N ALA A 183 1.00 -3.34 0.10
CA ALA A 183 2.31 -2.83 -0.29
C ALA A 183 3.34 -2.95 0.86
N GLU A 184 2.96 -2.56 2.08
CA GLU A 184 3.85 -2.65 3.24
C GLU A 184 4.22 -4.10 3.60
N ARG A 185 3.26 -5.02 3.55
CA ARG A 185 3.51 -6.46 3.77
C ARG A 185 4.45 -7.04 2.71
N ALA A 186 4.30 -6.65 1.45
CA ALA A 186 5.19 -7.08 0.37
C ALA A 186 6.62 -6.55 0.56
N LEU A 187 6.79 -5.32 1.06
CA LEU A 187 8.11 -4.74 1.36
C LEU A 187 8.76 -5.26 2.65
N ARG A 188 7.99 -5.84 3.57
CA ARG A 188 8.49 -6.25 4.89
C ARG A 188 9.71 -7.18 4.82
N GLY A 189 9.75 -8.10 3.85
CA GLY A 189 10.89 -9.00 3.66
C GLY A 189 12.20 -8.26 3.35
N ILE A 190 12.12 -7.24 2.50
CA ILE A 190 13.25 -6.36 2.15
C ILE A 190 13.68 -5.55 3.38
N ALA A 191 12.72 -4.96 4.09
CA ALA A 191 13.00 -4.15 5.28
C ALA A 191 13.70 -4.96 6.40
N LEU A 192 13.27 -6.21 6.62
CA LEU A 192 13.90 -7.11 7.58
C LEU A 192 15.27 -7.59 7.10
N GLY A 193 15.38 -7.90 5.81
CA GLY A 193 16.61 -8.38 5.16
C GLY A 193 17.74 -7.36 5.15
N GLY A 194 17.42 -6.06 5.19
CA GLY A 194 18.42 -4.98 5.28
C GLY A 194 19.33 -5.06 6.52
N LYS A 195 18.98 -5.87 7.53
CA LYS A 195 19.89 -6.18 8.65
C LYS A 195 20.95 -7.23 8.32
N ALA A 196 20.71 -8.05 7.29
CA ALA A 196 21.57 -9.16 6.88
C ALA A 196 22.36 -8.86 5.59
N TRP A 197 21.76 -8.13 4.64
CA TRP A 197 22.40 -7.68 3.41
C TRP A 197 22.24 -6.16 3.29
N LEU A 198 23.35 -5.43 3.46
CA LEU A 198 23.35 -3.96 3.51
C LEU A 198 23.21 -3.31 2.13
N PHE A 199 23.61 -4.01 1.06
CA PHE A 199 23.68 -3.47 -0.30
C PHE A 199 23.27 -4.50 -1.34
N ALA A 200 22.76 -4.03 -2.50
CA ALA A 200 22.51 -4.86 -3.67
C ALA A 200 23.80 -5.24 -4.45
N GLY A 201 24.96 -4.68 -4.06
CA GLY A 201 26.27 -4.93 -4.66
C GLY A 201 26.53 -4.22 -6.00
N SER A 202 25.50 -4.06 -6.84
CA SER A 202 25.56 -3.32 -8.10
C SER A 202 24.16 -2.96 -8.59
N VAL A 203 24.06 -2.04 -9.57
CA VAL A 203 22.78 -1.70 -10.23
C VAL A 203 22.14 -2.94 -10.90
N PRO A 204 22.86 -3.72 -11.74
CA PRO A 204 22.30 -4.95 -12.30
C PRO A 204 21.89 -5.98 -11.25
N GLY A 205 22.62 -6.05 -10.12
CA GLY A 205 22.24 -6.89 -8.98
C GLY A 205 20.91 -6.46 -8.36
N GLY A 206 20.71 -5.17 -8.18
CA GLY A 206 19.45 -4.58 -7.70
C GLY A 206 18.28 -4.84 -8.64
N GLU A 207 18.48 -4.69 -9.95
CA GLU A 207 17.48 -4.97 -10.97
C GLU A 207 17.06 -6.45 -10.97
N ARG A 208 18.03 -7.38 -10.94
CA ARG A 208 17.74 -8.82 -10.84
C ARG A 208 17.01 -9.16 -9.54
N ALA A 209 17.41 -8.57 -8.43
CA ALA A 209 16.70 -8.75 -7.16
C ALA A 209 15.25 -8.26 -7.24
N ALA A 210 15.00 -7.12 -7.87
CA ALA A 210 13.66 -6.59 -8.08
C ALA A 210 12.79 -7.52 -8.95
N VAL A 211 13.35 -8.10 -10.02
CA VAL A 211 12.65 -9.13 -10.81
C VAL A 211 12.30 -10.34 -9.93
N MET A 212 13.24 -10.85 -9.15
CA MET A 212 12.97 -11.98 -8.25
C MET A 212 11.89 -11.64 -7.22
N TYR A 213 11.94 -10.48 -6.57
CA TYR A 213 10.92 -10.06 -5.60
C TYR A 213 9.52 -9.91 -6.24
N THR A 214 9.46 -9.44 -7.49
CA THR A 214 8.22 -9.37 -8.28
C THR A 214 7.59 -10.76 -8.44
N LEU A 215 8.38 -11.75 -8.87
CA LEU A 215 7.91 -13.13 -9.06
C LEU A 215 7.50 -13.76 -7.73
N ILE A 216 8.34 -13.64 -6.70
CA ILE A 216 8.12 -14.19 -5.36
C ILE A 216 6.83 -13.65 -4.75
N GLN A 217 6.67 -12.32 -4.70
CA GLN A 217 5.52 -11.72 -4.04
C GLN A 217 4.24 -11.92 -4.85
N THR A 218 4.32 -11.93 -6.17
CA THR A 218 3.15 -12.23 -7.01
C THR A 218 2.68 -13.67 -6.81
N ALA A 219 3.58 -14.66 -6.82
CA ALA A 219 3.22 -16.05 -6.52
C ALA A 219 2.57 -16.18 -5.12
N ARG A 220 3.18 -15.54 -4.11
CA ARG A 220 2.66 -15.52 -2.74
C ARG A 220 1.27 -14.88 -2.65
N LEU A 221 1.03 -13.77 -3.33
CA LEU A 221 -0.28 -13.08 -3.33
C LEU A 221 -1.40 -13.96 -3.91
N ASN A 222 -1.05 -14.84 -4.84
CA ASN A 222 -1.94 -15.79 -5.50
C ASN A 222 -1.98 -17.17 -4.83
N GLY A 223 -1.30 -17.37 -3.70
CA GLY A 223 -1.29 -18.65 -3.00
C GLY A 223 -0.58 -19.79 -3.76
N VAL A 224 0.31 -19.43 -4.69
CA VAL A 224 1.04 -20.39 -5.54
C VAL A 224 2.34 -20.80 -4.88
N ASP A 225 2.65 -22.10 -4.89
CA ASP A 225 3.96 -22.60 -4.49
C ASP A 225 5.03 -22.08 -5.48
N LEU A 226 5.89 -21.20 -4.98
CA LEU A 226 6.91 -20.53 -5.79
C LEU A 226 7.87 -21.52 -6.45
N GLN A 227 8.30 -22.56 -5.73
CA GLN A 227 9.29 -23.50 -6.24
C GLN A 227 8.68 -24.35 -7.35
N ALA A 228 7.48 -24.89 -7.13
CA ALA A 228 6.78 -25.70 -8.11
C ALA A 228 6.45 -24.90 -9.37
N TRP A 229 5.94 -23.68 -9.22
CA TRP A 229 5.64 -22.79 -10.34
C TRP A 229 6.90 -22.42 -11.13
N LEU A 230 7.96 -21.98 -10.46
CA LEU A 230 9.19 -21.57 -11.14
C LEU A 230 9.89 -22.75 -11.82
N ALA A 231 9.92 -23.92 -11.19
CA ALA A 231 10.48 -25.13 -11.79
C ALA A 231 9.72 -25.53 -13.07
N ASP A 232 8.39 -25.54 -13.03
CA ASP A 232 7.55 -25.83 -14.20
C ASP A 232 7.76 -24.81 -15.32
N VAL A 233 7.69 -23.51 -15.00
CA VAL A 233 7.89 -22.43 -15.98
C VAL A 233 9.27 -22.54 -16.62
N LEU A 234 10.35 -22.66 -15.84
CA LEU A 234 11.70 -22.77 -16.37
C LEU A 234 11.91 -24.02 -17.23
N ALA A 235 11.25 -25.13 -16.91
CA ALA A 235 11.35 -26.36 -17.69
C ALA A 235 10.72 -26.25 -19.09
N ARG A 236 9.69 -25.41 -19.27
CA ARG A 236 8.94 -25.30 -20.54
C ARG A 236 9.06 -23.97 -21.27
N ILE A 237 9.58 -22.91 -20.64
CA ILE A 237 9.59 -21.54 -21.21
C ILE A 237 10.25 -21.46 -22.59
N ASN A 238 11.32 -22.23 -22.82
CA ASN A 238 12.03 -22.24 -24.12
C ASN A 238 11.20 -22.82 -25.27
N LYS A 239 10.17 -23.63 -24.96
CA LYS A 239 9.24 -24.22 -25.94
C LYS A 239 7.89 -23.50 -25.94
N HIS A 240 7.69 -22.53 -25.04
CA HIS A 240 6.41 -21.84 -24.88
C HIS A 240 6.31 -20.68 -25.89
N PRO A 241 5.18 -20.53 -26.61
CA PRO A 241 5.02 -19.41 -27.54
C PRO A 241 5.11 -18.06 -26.81
N ALA A 242 5.94 -17.13 -27.32
CA ALA A 242 6.11 -15.81 -26.71
C ALA A 242 4.81 -14.99 -26.63
N ARG A 243 3.85 -15.24 -27.52
CA ARG A 243 2.52 -14.61 -27.50
C ARG A 243 1.62 -15.10 -26.36
N ASP A 244 1.93 -16.24 -25.76
CA ASP A 244 1.10 -16.90 -24.75
C ASP A 244 1.74 -16.85 -23.35
N LEU A 245 2.69 -15.94 -23.11
CA LEU A 245 3.41 -15.82 -21.83
C LEU A 245 2.48 -15.61 -20.63
N ASP A 246 1.32 -15.00 -20.84
CA ASP A 246 0.31 -14.78 -19.79
C ASP A 246 -0.16 -16.10 -19.16
N ALA A 247 -0.16 -17.20 -19.91
CA ALA A 247 -0.49 -18.54 -19.40
C ALA A 247 0.53 -19.07 -18.38
N LEU A 248 1.73 -18.48 -18.32
CA LEU A 248 2.77 -18.83 -17.35
C LEU A 248 2.71 -17.99 -16.07
N LEU A 249 1.85 -16.97 -16.00
CA LEU A 249 1.73 -16.11 -14.82
C LEU A 249 1.14 -16.89 -13.63
N PRO A 250 1.51 -16.56 -12.38
CA PRO A 250 1.12 -17.36 -11.22
C PRO A 250 -0.39 -17.61 -11.10
N TRP A 251 -1.22 -16.61 -11.40
CA TRP A 251 -2.67 -16.74 -11.30
C TRP A 251 -3.32 -17.60 -12.40
N ASN A 252 -2.60 -17.89 -13.48
CA ASN A 252 -3.02 -18.81 -14.54
C ASN A 252 -2.37 -20.18 -14.40
N TRP A 253 -1.44 -20.35 -13.45
CA TRP A 253 -0.71 -21.58 -13.26
C TRP A 253 -1.55 -22.61 -12.50
N GLN A 254 -1.60 -23.82 -13.04
CA GLN A 254 -2.14 -24.98 -12.37
C GLN A 254 -1.00 -25.95 -12.14
N GLN A 255 -0.92 -26.51 -10.93
CA GLN A 255 0.06 -27.54 -10.64
C GLN A 255 -0.15 -28.70 -11.63
N PRO A 256 0.87 -29.07 -12.42
CA PRO A 256 0.76 -30.24 -13.27
C PRO A 256 0.39 -31.43 -12.40
N ALA A 257 -0.60 -32.22 -12.83
CA ALA A 257 -0.90 -33.48 -12.16
C ALA A 257 0.42 -34.26 -12.03
N ALA A 258 0.69 -34.81 -10.84
CA ALA A 258 1.87 -35.63 -10.61
C ALA A 258 1.79 -36.88 -11.51
N THR A 259 2.20 -36.76 -12.76
CA THR A 259 2.49 -37.93 -13.60
C THR A 259 3.61 -38.65 -12.90
N GLN A 260 3.32 -39.85 -12.38
CA GLN A 260 4.24 -40.76 -11.72
C GLN A 260 5.56 -40.82 -12.50
N LEU A 261 6.61 -40.18 -11.98
CA LEU A 261 8.00 -40.38 -12.40
C LEU A 261 8.55 -41.72 -11.89
N VAL A 262 7.75 -42.79 -11.94
CA VAL A 262 8.12 -44.15 -11.47
C VAL A 262 7.89 -45.22 -12.56
N ALA A 263 7.77 -44.84 -13.84
CA ALA A 263 7.56 -45.83 -14.90
C ALA A 263 8.75 -46.08 -15.84
N ASP A 264 9.83 -45.27 -15.80
CA ASP A 264 10.97 -45.43 -16.71
C ASP A 264 12.28 -45.82 -16.01
N ALA A 265 12.19 -46.52 -14.87
CA ALA A 265 13.35 -47.06 -14.16
C ALA A 265 13.13 -48.50 -13.66
N ALA A 266 12.52 -49.35 -14.49
CA ALA A 266 12.45 -50.80 -14.28
C ALA A 266 12.86 -51.56 -15.56
#